data_AF-A0A2S7ZRW6-F1
#
_entry.id   AF-A0A2S7ZRW6-F1
#
_cell.length_a   1.000
_cell.length_b   1.000
_cell.length_c   1.000
_cell.angle_alpha   90.00
_cell.angle_beta   90.00
_cell.angle_gamma   90.00
#
_symmetry.space_group_name_H-M   'P 1'
#
loop_
_entity.id
_entity.type
_entity.pdbx_description
1 polymer ?
#
loop_
_entity_poly.entity_id
_entity_poly.type
_entity_poly.pdbx_seq_one_letter_code
_entity_poly.pdbx_strand_id
1 'polypeptide(L)'
;MSSLIFILILALAVFFIKQYNSLQSLTVEIKEARANIIVAYEKKVAIVNQFAGLVDKYGDYEKNIQLKVSDNFVEMARETAKAVQNITALANQFPELKADTQYGKFLEAISENETFISNKREIYNFQVKEYNSAIAQIPMVFVAAMLGFKQAPFFDPKNEAALAEFSGADPEAIKNLAKEGTDKLRDTFDKKTNAPKQQEPAEQPEKPASVEELEQQVLKQNELSKSVDTEETKQDDKK
;
A
#
# COMPACT_ATOMS: atom_id res chain seq x y z
N MET A 1 11.39 -2.34 32.48
CA MET A 1 11.84 -2.79 31.15
C MET A 1 10.69 -3.37 30.32
N SER A 2 10.02 -4.44 30.75
CA SER A 2 8.92 -5.07 29.99
C SER A 2 7.74 -4.14 29.67
N SER A 3 7.28 -3.33 30.65
CA SER A 3 6.18 -2.36 30.44
C SER A 3 6.56 -1.23 29.47
N LEU A 4 7.83 -0.83 29.45
CA LEU A 4 8.37 0.18 28.52
C LEU A 4 8.40 -0.35 27.07
N ILE A 5 8.79 -1.61 26.88
CA ILE A 5 8.77 -2.29 25.58
C ILE A 5 7.33 -2.42 25.07
N PHE A 6 6.39 -2.78 25.94
CA PHE A 6 4.97 -2.87 25.57
C PHE A 6 4.39 -1.51 25.12
N ILE A 7 4.68 -0.44 25.87
CA ILE A 7 4.25 0.92 25.51
C ILE A 7 4.86 1.35 24.16
N LEU A 8 6.13 1.03 23.92
CA LEU A 8 6.80 1.35 22.65
C LEU A 8 6.17 0.63 21.45
N ILE A 9 5.85 -0.67 21.60
CA ILE A 9 5.18 -1.46 20.56
C ILE A 9 3.78 -0.89 20.28
N LEU A 10 3.04 -0.54 21.33
CA LEU A 10 1.71 0.05 21.18
C LEU A 10 1.77 1.41 20.46
N ALA A 11 2.73 2.26 20.82
CA ALA A 11 2.96 3.54 20.15
C ALA A 11 3.29 3.35 18.67
N LEU A 12 4.13 2.36 18.34
CA LEU A 12 4.48 2.02 16.96
C LEU A 12 3.24 1.53 16.18
N ALA A 13 2.43 0.65 16.77
CA ALA A 13 1.21 0.15 16.14
C ALA A 13 0.23 1.28 15.81
N VAL A 14 -0.03 2.18 16.78
CA VAL A 14 -0.88 3.35 16.58
C VAL A 14 -0.32 4.26 15.48
N PHE A 15 1.00 4.43 15.44
CA PHE A 15 1.67 5.20 14.40
C PHE A 15 1.43 4.59 13.00
N PHE A 16 1.64 3.28 12.81
CA PHE A 16 1.37 2.61 11.52
C PHE A 16 -0.09 2.73 11.08
N ILE A 17 -1.05 2.59 12.00
CA ILE A 17 -2.48 2.73 11.71
C ILE A 17 -2.79 4.13 11.19
N LYS A 18 -2.24 5.17 11.83
CA LYS A 18 -2.43 6.56 11.38
C LYS A 18 -1.86 6.79 9.98
N GLN A 19 -0.65 6.30 9.72
CA GLN A 19 0.00 6.43 8.41
C GLN A 19 -0.80 5.72 7.30
N TYR A 20 -1.28 4.51 7.58
CA TYR A 20 -2.12 3.75 6.65
C TYR A 20 -3.41 4.50 6.29
N ASN A 21 -4.14 4.97 7.31
CA ASN A 21 -5.40 5.69 7.09
C ASN A 21 -5.19 6.98 6.29
N SER A 22 -4.06 7.66 6.51
CA SER A 22 -3.68 8.85 5.72
C SER A 22 -3.45 8.51 4.24
N LEU A 23 -2.69 7.45 3.92
CA LEU A 23 -2.49 7.01 2.53
C LEU A 23 -3.78 6.52 1.87
N GLN A 24 -4.65 5.88 2.66
CA GLN A 24 -5.95 5.43 2.16
C GLN A 24 -6.85 6.62 1.81
N SER A 25 -6.82 7.71 2.60
CA SER A 25 -7.55 8.94 2.26
C SER A 25 -7.09 9.49 0.91
N LEU A 26 -5.78 9.66 0.72
CA LEU A 26 -5.19 10.16 -0.54
C LEU A 26 -5.51 9.25 -1.74
N THR A 27 -5.58 7.93 -1.51
CA THR A 27 -6.01 6.97 -2.52
C THR A 27 -7.46 7.17 -2.94
N VAL A 28 -8.36 7.37 -1.97
CA VAL A 28 -9.79 7.62 -2.24
C VAL A 28 -9.97 8.94 -2.99
N GLU A 29 -9.22 9.97 -2.61
CA GLU A 29 -9.20 11.26 -3.26
C GLU A 29 -8.81 11.18 -4.75
N ILE A 30 -7.80 10.38 -5.10
CA ILE A 30 -7.43 10.12 -6.51
C ILE A 30 -8.57 9.41 -7.25
N LYS A 31 -9.20 8.41 -6.62
CA LYS A 31 -10.32 7.66 -7.22
C LYS A 31 -11.52 8.57 -7.47
N GLU A 32 -11.83 9.45 -6.53
CA GLU A 32 -12.87 10.47 -6.67
C GLU A 32 -12.56 11.43 -7.82
N ALA A 33 -11.33 11.97 -7.86
CA ALA A 33 -10.90 12.84 -8.95
C ALA A 33 -10.99 12.17 -10.32
N ARG A 34 -10.64 10.88 -10.41
CA ARG A 34 -10.81 10.06 -11.63
C ARG A 34 -12.28 9.91 -12.02
N ALA A 35 -13.16 9.59 -11.07
CA ALA A 35 -14.60 9.50 -11.33
C ALA A 35 -15.17 10.83 -11.85
N ASN A 36 -14.72 11.95 -11.27
CA ASN A 36 -15.10 13.28 -11.73
C ASN A 36 -14.65 13.59 -13.17
N ILE A 37 -13.52 13.04 -13.63
CA ILE A 37 -13.11 13.12 -15.05
C ILE A 37 -14.09 12.34 -15.94
N ILE A 38 -14.48 11.13 -15.54
CA ILE A 38 -15.45 10.31 -16.29
C ILE A 38 -16.76 11.08 -16.46
N VAL A 39 -17.30 11.63 -15.37
CA VAL A 39 -18.53 12.46 -15.39
C VAL A 39 -18.38 13.69 -16.31
N ALA A 40 -17.20 14.31 -16.37
CA ALA A 40 -16.95 15.43 -17.27
C ALA A 40 -17.07 15.03 -18.75
N TYR A 41 -16.62 13.82 -19.10
CA TYR A 41 -16.76 13.25 -20.43
C TYR A 41 -18.18 12.75 -20.74
N GLU A 42 -18.87 12.17 -19.77
CA GLU A 42 -20.29 11.82 -19.90
C GLU A 42 -21.14 13.05 -20.21
N LYS A 43 -20.85 14.18 -19.54
CA LYS A 43 -21.49 15.46 -19.84
C LYS A 43 -21.21 15.91 -21.28
N LYS A 44 -19.99 15.70 -21.79
CA LYS A 44 -19.65 16.02 -23.18
C LYS A 44 -20.44 15.16 -24.17
N VAL A 45 -20.54 13.86 -23.90
CA VAL A 45 -21.35 12.91 -24.67
C VAL A 45 -22.81 13.37 -24.69
N ALA A 46 -23.37 13.77 -23.55
CA ALA A 46 -24.73 14.28 -23.46
C ALA A 46 -24.95 15.57 -24.28
N ILE A 47 -24.02 16.52 -24.24
CA ILE A 47 -24.08 17.76 -25.05
C ILE A 47 -24.09 17.43 -26.54
N VAL A 48 -23.22 16.52 -27.00
CA VAL A 48 -23.16 16.07 -28.40
C VAL A 48 -24.48 15.41 -28.81
N ASN A 49 -24.98 14.48 -28.00
CA ASN A 49 -26.23 13.76 -28.28
C ASN A 49 -27.44 14.69 -28.30
N GLN A 50 -27.49 15.71 -27.44
CA GLN A 50 -28.57 16.69 -27.42
C GLN A 50 -28.62 17.52 -28.70
N PHE A 51 -27.46 17.83 -29.29
CA PHE A 51 -27.38 18.60 -30.52
C PHE A 51 -27.61 17.76 -31.79
N ALA A 52 -27.38 16.44 -31.72
CA ALA A 52 -27.56 15.51 -32.84
C ALA A 52 -28.94 15.68 -33.53
N GLY A 53 -30.02 15.76 -32.75
CA GLY A 53 -31.39 15.94 -33.25
C GLY A 53 -31.65 17.21 -34.07
N LEU A 54 -30.82 18.26 -33.93
CA LEU A 54 -30.92 19.47 -34.74
C LEU A 54 -30.14 19.33 -36.05
N VAL A 55 -28.99 18.68 -35.99
CA VAL A 55 -28.11 18.37 -37.12
C VAL A 55 -28.82 17.44 -38.12
N ASP A 56 -29.68 16.55 -37.63
CA ASP A 56 -30.48 15.62 -38.44
C ASP A 56 -31.35 16.33 -39.50
N LYS A 57 -31.72 17.60 -39.28
CA LYS A 57 -32.50 18.37 -40.26
C LYS A 57 -31.70 18.81 -41.49
N TYR A 58 -30.37 18.75 -41.41
CA TYR A 58 -29.44 19.29 -42.42
C TYR A 58 -28.59 18.19 -43.09
N GLY A 59 -28.90 16.90 -42.89
CA GLY A 59 -28.30 15.81 -43.67
C GLY A 59 -28.60 14.40 -43.14
N ASP A 60 -28.40 13.37 -43.98
CA ASP A 60 -28.65 11.95 -43.68
C ASP A 60 -27.61 11.30 -42.70
N TYR A 61 -27.01 12.08 -41.81
CA TYR A 61 -25.94 11.62 -40.90
C TYR A 61 -26.44 10.93 -39.60
N GLU A 62 -27.76 10.72 -39.49
CA GLU A 62 -28.48 10.16 -38.32
C GLU A 62 -27.79 8.94 -37.69
N LYS A 63 -27.13 8.09 -38.49
CA LYS A 63 -26.62 6.80 -38.00
C LYS A 63 -25.33 6.86 -37.16
N ASN A 64 -24.67 8.02 -37.02
CA ASN A 64 -23.29 8.04 -36.49
C ASN A 64 -22.97 9.06 -35.40
N ILE A 65 -23.92 9.87 -34.92
CA ILE A 65 -23.63 10.89 -33.88
C ILE A 65 -24.12 10.46 -32.49
N GLN A 66 -24.95 9.41 -32.40
CA GLN A 66 -25.43 8.93 -31.11
C GLN A 66 -24.34 8.17 -30.36
N LEU A 67 -23.65 8.89 -29.49
CA LEU A 67 -22.54 8.40 -28.70
C LEU A 67 -23.06 7.67 -27.46
N LYS A 68 -22.39 6.58 -27.10
CA LYS A 68 -22.72 5.83 -25.88
C LYS A 68 -21.83 6.32 -24.73
N VAL A 69 -22.42 6.32 -23.54
CA VAL A 69 -21.63 6.42 -22.31
C VAL A 69 -20.88 5.11 -22.12
N SER A 70 -19.58 5.20 -21.85
CA SER A 70 -18.67 4.08 -21.65
C SER A 70 -17.90 4.31 -20.35
N ASP A 71 -17.50 3.24 -19.66
CA ASP A 71 -16.61 3.34 -18.49
C ASP A 71 -15.20 3.85 -18.87
N ASN A 72 -14.89 3.79 -20.17
CA ASN A 72 -13.65 4.28 -20.75
C ASN A 72 -13.81 5.74 -21.22
N PHE A 73 -13.26 6.68 -20.44
CA PHE A 73 -13.30 8.10 -20.80
C PHE A 73 -12.44 8.46 -22.02
N VAL A 74 -11.41 7.67 -22.38
CA VAL A 74 -10.57 7.91 -23.57
C VAL A 74 -11.35 7.61 -24.84
N GLU A 75 -12.17 6.56 -24.83
CA GLU A 75 -13.15 6.30 -25.88
C GLU A 75 -14.14 7.46 -26.00
N MET A 76 -14.78 7.88 -24.91
CA MET A 76 -15.69 9.03 -24.91
C MET A 76 -15.00 10.31 -25.43
N ALA A 77 -13.75 10.57 -25.03
CA ALA A 77 -12.98 11.72 -25.48
C ALA A 77 -12.76 11.71 -27.00
N ARG A 78 -12.38 10.56 -27.55
CA ARG A 78 -12.12 10.35 -28.98
C ARG A 78 -13.40 10.45 -29.81
N GLU A 79 -14.47 9.81 -29.36
CA GLU A 79 -15.76 9.81 -30.04
C GLU A 79 -16.39 11.20 -30.05
N THR A 80 -16.39 11.90 -28.90
CA THR A 80 -16.91 13.27 -28.82
C THR A 80 -16.08 14.25 -29.64
N ALA A 81 -14.75 14.12 -29.68
CA ALA A 81 -13.90 14.95 -30.53
C ALA A 81 -14.22 14.76 -32.02
N LYS A 82 -14.39 13.51 -32.45
CA LYS A 82 -14.79 13.17 -33.83
C LYS A 82 -16.17 13.72 -34.16
N ALA A 83 -17.14 13.58 -33.25
CA ALA A 83 -18.49 14.07 -33.45
C ALA A 83 -18.54 15.61 -33.56
N VAL A 84 -17.85 16.33 -32.66
CA VAL A 84 -17.73 17.79 -32.74
C VAL A 84 -17.10 18.22 -34.06
N GLN A 85 -16.02 17.56 -34.49
CA GLN A 85 -15.38 17.85 -35.78
C GLN A 85 -16.35 17.66 -36.96
N ASN A 86 -17.12 16.58 -36.97
CA ASN A 86 -18.11 16.31 -38.01
C ASN A 86 -19.23 17.36 -38.02
N ILE A 87 -19.74 17.75 -36.85
CA ILE A 87 -20.76 18.79 -36.71
C ILE A 87 -20.23 20.14 -37.21
N THR A 88 -18.98 20.49 -36.87
CA THR A 88 -18.35 21.72 -37.38
C THR A 88 -18.15 21.68 -38.89
N ALA A 89 -17.78 20.53 -39.46
CA ALA A 89 -17.68 20.36 -40.91
C ALA A 89 -19.04 20.56 -41.60
N LEU A 90 -20.11 20.00 -41.03
CA LEU A 90 -21.47 20.18 -41.54
C LEU A 90 -21.90 21.66 -41.47
N ALA A 91 -21.66 22.34 -40.36
CA ALA A 91 -21.96 23.76 -40.23
C ALA A 91 -21.21 24.62 -41.26
N ASN A 92 -20.02 24.22 -41.70
CA ASN A 92 -19.31 24.91 -42.78
C ASN A 92 -19.90 24.64 -44.17
N GLN A 93 -20.55 23.49 -44.38
CA GLN A 93 -21.23 23.14 -45.62
C GLN A 93 -22.63 23.78 -45.72
N PHE A 94 -23.29 23.98 -44.58
CA PHE A 94 -24.66 24.50 -44.47
C PHE A 94 -24.68 25.80 -43.65
N PRO A 95 -24.55 26.99 -44.31
CA PRO A 95 -24.49 28.29 -43.64
C PRO A 95 -25.70 28.59 -42.74
N GLU A 96 -26.87 28.07 -43.08
CA GLU A 96 -28.09 28.19 -42.28
C GLU A 96 -28.00 27.50 -40.92
N LEU A 97 -27.37 26.32 -40.84
CA LEU A 97 -27.09 25.64 -39.57
C LEU A 97 -26.10 26.44 -38.73
N LYS A 98 -25.08 27.02 -39.38
CA LYS A 98 -24.07 27.84 -38.70
C LYS A 98 -24.64 29.15 -38.14
N ALA A 99 -25.63 29.71 -38.80
CA ALA A 99 -26.36 30.90 -38.35
C ALA A 99 -27.42 30.58 -37.29
N ASP A 100 -27.73 29.30 -37.06
CA ASP A 100 -28.70 28.90 -36.03
C ASP A 100 -28.18 29.20 -34.63
N THR A 101 -29.02 29.86 -33.82
CA THR A 101 -28.71 30.20 -32.42
C THR A 101 -28.35 28.98 -31.57
N GLN A 102 -28.90 27.80 -31.87
CA GLN A 102 -28.61 26.56 -31.14
C GLN A 102 -27.21 26.03 -31.45
N TYR A 103 -26.67 26.25 -32.66
CA TYR A 103 -25.29 25.90 -32.99
C TYR A 103 -24.30 26.74 -32.16
N GLY A 104 -24.59 28.04 -31.99
CA GLY A 104 -23.82 28.90 -31.10
C GLY A 104 -23.81 28.39 -29.65
N LYS A 105 -24.99 28.05 -29.10
CA LYS A 105 -25.11 27.46 -27.76
C LYS A 105 -24.38 26.13 -27.62
N PHE A 106 -24.38 25.31 -28.66
CA PHE A 106 -23.62 24.06 -28.68
C PHE A 106 -22.12 24.30 -28.56
N LEU A 107 -21.56 25.22 -29.35
CA LEU A 107 -20.12 25.55 -29.27
C LEU A 107 -19.74 26.14 -27.90
N GLU A 108 -20.60 26.98 -27.32
CA GLU A 108 -20.42 27.51 -25.97
C GLU A 108 -20.41 26.38 -24.93
N ALA A 109 -21.40 25.48 -24.95
CA ALA A 109 -21.47 24.33 -24.06
C ALA A 109 -20.27 23.39 -24.18
N ILE A 110 -19.77 23.16 -25.41
CA ILE A 110 -18.54 22.39 -25.64
C ILE A 110 -17.33 23.12 -25.05
N SER A 111 -17.18 24.42 -25.27
CA SER A 111 -16.07 25.22 -24.73
C SER A 111 -16.05 25.23 -23.19
N GLU A 112 -17.22 25.41 -22.57
CA GLU A 112 -17.38 25.33 -21.12
C GLU A 112 -17.02 23.94 -20.60
N ASN A 113 -17.47 22.89 -21.30
CA ASN A 113 -17.15 21.51 -20.93
C ASN A 113 -15.65 21.19 -21.07
N GLU A 114 -14.96 21.70 -22.10
CA GLU A 114 -13.50 21.56 -22.24
C GLU A 114 -12.75 22.23 -21.08
N THR A 115 -13.19 23.43 -20.68
CA THR A 115 -12.65 24.12 -19.51
C THR A 115 -12.87 23.29 -18.24
N PHE A 116 -14.07 22.73 -18.09
CA PHE A 116 -14.41 21.84 -16.97
C PHE A 116 -13.54 20.57 -16.95
N ILE A 117 -13.37 19.90 -18.09
CA ILE A 117 -12.48 18.71 -18.24
C ILE A 117 -11.05 19.08 -17.85
N SER A 118 -10.54 20.22 -18.34
CA SER A 118 -9.20 20.70 -18.01
C SER A 118 -9.01 20.87 -16.50
N ASN A 119 -9.98 21.53 -15.84
CA ASN A 119 -9.96 21.69 -14.38
C ASN A 119 -9.99 20.34 -13.63
N LYS A 120 -10.81 19.37 -14.08
CA LYS A 120 -10.84 18.03 -13.46
C LYS A 120 -9.52 17.27 -13.61
N ARG A 121 -8.84 17.41 -14.75
CA ARG A 121 -7.50 16.83 -14.97
C ARG A 121 -6.46 17.46 -14.06
N GLU A 122 -6.51 18.78 -13.89
CA GLU A 122 -5.61 19.50 -12.97
C GLU A 122 -5.81 19.03 -11.53
N ILE A 123 -7.05 18.92 -11.07
CA ILE A 123 -7.38 18.40 -9.72
C ILE A 123 -6.86 16.97 -9.55
N TYR A 124 -7.09 16.08 -10.52
CA TYR A 124 -6.54 14.72 -10.46
C TYR A 124 -5.01 14.73 -10.33
N ASN A 125 -4.32 15.52 -11.15
CA ASN A 125 -2.86 15.62 -11.10
C ASN A 125 -2.37 16.19 -9.76
N PHE A 126 -3.11 17.13 -9.18
CA PHE A 126 -2.82 17.65 -7.85
C PHE A 126 -2.94 16.54 -6.79
N GLN A 127 -4.02 15.75 -6.80
CA GLN A 127 -4.18 14.63 -5.85
C GLN A 127 -3.11 13.54 -6.04
N VAL A 128 -2.75 13.22 -7.28
CA VAL A 128 -1.65 12.31 -7.61
C VAL A 128 -0.32 12.84 -7.08
N LYS A 129 -0.05 14.13 -7.23
CA LYS A 129 1.16 14.77 -6.68
C LYS A 129 1.21 14.66 -5.17
N GLU A 130 0.12 14.99 -4.47
CA GLU A 130 0.06 14.94 -3.00
C GLU A 130 0.31 13.50 -2.50
N TYR A 131 -0.37 12.51 -3.10
CA TYR A 131 -0.16 11.10 -2.81
C TYR A 131 1.29 10.64 -3.08
N ASN A 132 1.81 10.91 -4.29
CA ASN A 132 3.16 10.51 -4.68
C ASN A 132 4.23 11.17 -3.79
N SER A 133 4.01 12.41 -3.39
CA SER A 133 4.87 13.12 -2.45
C SER A 133 4.80 12.49 -1.07
N ALA A 134 3.60 12.16 -0.58
CA ALA A 134 3.41 11.52 0.72
C ALA A 134 4.14 10.17 0.79
N ILE A 135 4.00 9.29 -0.20
CA ILE A 135 4.68 7.98 -0.19
C ILE A 135 6.20 8.07 -0.39
N ALA A 136 6.71 9.18 -0.93
CA ALA A 136 8.15 9.40 -1.11
C ALA A 136 8.85 10.01 0.13
N GLN A 137 8.08 10.54 1.08
CA GLN A 137 8.62 11.21 2.27
C GLN A 137 8.89 10.24 3.42
N ILE A 138 9.90 10.54 4.25
CA ILE A 138 10.12 9.85 5.53
C ILE A 138 9.12 10.41 6.55
N PRO A 139 8.46 9.56 7.36
CA PRO A 139 8.65 8.11 7.53
C PRO A 139 7.80 7.23 6.60
N MET A 140 6.94 7.84 5.79
CA MET A 140 5.92 7.16 4.99
C MET A 140 6.49 6.22 3.93
N VAL A 141 7.69 6.48 3.38
CA VAL A 141 8.36 5.62 2.39
C VAL A 141 8.53 4.17 2.86
N PHE A 142 8.80 3.96 4.15
CA PHE A 142 8.93 2.62 4.72
C PHE A 142 7.57 1.94 4.86
N VAL A 143 6.56 2.69 5.29
CA VAL A 143 5.19 2.22 5.44
C VAL A 143 4.60 1.85 4.08
N ALA A 144 4.80 2.71 3.07
CA ALA A 144 4.36 2.50 1.70
C ALA A 144 4.99 1.26 1.08
N ALA A 145 6.32 1.09 1.22
CA ALA A 145 7.02 -0.08 0.72
C ALA A 145 6.57 -1.38 1.41
N MET A 146 6.34 -1.35 2.73
CA MET A 146 5.90 -2.51 3.51
C MET A 146 4.45 -2.93 3.21
N LEU A 147 3.58 -1.95 2.93
CA LEU A 147 2.15 -2.17 2.66
C LEU A 147 1.81 -2.23 1.16
N GLY A 148 2.81 -2.13 0.28
CA GLY A 148 2.65 -2.26 -1.17
C GLY A 148 2.01 -1.05 -1.87
N PHE A 149 2.02 0.13 -1.26
CA PHE A 149 1.56 1.35 -1.92
C PHE A 149 2.53 1.74 -3.03
N LYS A 150 2.02 1.79 -4.27
CA LYS A 150 2.78 2.19 -5.46
C LYS A 150 2.44 3.63 -5.86
N GLN A 151 3.33 4.27 -6.62
CA GLN A 151 3.08 5.59 -7.20
C GLN A 151 1.85 5.57 -8.12
N ALA A 152 1.02 6.59 -7.99
CA ALA A 152 -0.10 6.82 -8.89
C ALA A 152 0.41 7.52 -10.17
N PRO A 153 -0.08 7.14 -11.36
CA PRO A 153 0.29 7.84 -12.58
C PRO A 153 -0.46 9.15 -12.71
N PHE A 154 0.24 10.18 -13.19
CA PHE A 154 -0.37 11.42 -13.61
C PHE A 154 -1.28 11.20 -14.82
N PHE A 155 -2.23 12.11 -15.02
CA PHE A 155 -3.13 12.07 -16.15
C PHE A 155 -2.37 12.24 -17.45
N ASP A 156 -2.41 11.22 -18.30
CA ASP A 156 -1.93 11.26 -19.67
C ASP A 156 -3.07 10.86 -20.62
N PRO A 157 -3.54 11.76 -21.51
CA PRO A 157 -4.55 11.43 -22.51
C PRO A 157 -4.17 10.26 -23.43
N LYS A 158 -2.89 9.94 -23.57
CA LYS A 158 -2.37 8.89 -24.45
C LYS A 158 -2.21 7.53 -23.77
N ASN A 159 -2.31 7.47 -22.45
CA ASN A 159 -1.97 6.27 -21.68
C ASN A 159 -3.01 5.99 -20.59
N GLU A 160 -4.17 5.48 -21.01
CA GLU A 160 -5.25 5.09 -20.10
C GLU A 160 -4.90 3.91 -19.21
N ALA A 161 -4.12 2.95 -19.75
CA ALA A 161 -3.75 1.73 -19.03
C ALA A 161 -3.07 2.06 -17.69
N ALA A 162 -2.25 3.11 -17.68
CA ALA A 162 -1.63 3.61 -16.45
C ALA A 162 -2.70 4.02 -15.41
N LEU A 163 -3.76 4.72 -15.81
CA LEU A 163 -4.81 5.20 -14.89
C LEU A 163 -5.69 4.08 -14.35
N ALA A 164 -5.87 2.99 -15.10
CA ALA A 164 -6.64 1.82 -14.67
C ALA A 164 -5.88 0.94 -13.67
N GLU A 165 -4.55 0.99 -13.67
CA GLU A 165 -3.70 0.16 -12.81
C GLU A 165 -3.68 0.62 -11.34
N PHE A 166 -4.08 1.86 -11.07
CA PHE A 166 -4.04 2.43 -9.71
C PHE A 166 -5.21 1.95 -8.83
N SER A 167 -5.03 0.86 -8.09
CA SER A 167 -6.02 0.37 -7.10
C SER A 167 -5.78 0.89 -5.67
N GLY A 168 -4.63 1.52 -5.39
CA GLY A 168 -4.22 1.94 -4.05
C GLY A 168 -3.49 0.85 -3.28
N ALA A 169 -3.91 0.59 -2.03
CA ALA A 169 -3.40 -0.51 -1.22
C ALA A 169 -3.90 -1.87 -1.73
N ASP A 170 -3.03 -2.87 -1.80
CA ASP A 170 -3.41 -4.27 -1.99
C ASP A 170 -3.98 -4.84 -0.66
N PRO A 171 -5.28 -5.20 -0.59
CA PRO A 171 -5.87 -5.78 0.62
C PRO A 171 -5.17 -7.08 1.05
N GLU A 172 -4.64 -7.86 0.10
CA GLU A 172 -3.93 -9.10 0.40
C GLU A 172 -2.53 -8.83 0.98
N ALA A 173 -1.87 -7.72 0.60
CA ALA A 173 -0.59 -7.31 1.21
C ALA A 173 -0.76 -7.00 2.71
N ILE A 174 -1.85 -6.35 3.11
CA ILE A 174 -2.15 -6.06 4.53
C ILE A 174 -2.42 -7.35 5.31
N LYS A 175 -3.19 -8.27 4.72
CA LYS A 175 -3.51 -9.57 5.33
C LYS A 175 -2.27 -10.46 5.47
N ASN A 176 -1.38 -10.45 4.49
CA ASN A 176 -0.12 -11.19 4.53
C ASN A 176 0.86 -10.58 5.54
N LEU A 177 0.94 -9.24 5.62
CA LEU A 177 1.74 -8.56 6.63
C LEU A 177 1.22 -8.82 8.05
N ALA A 178 -0.10 -8.81 8.24
CA ALA A 178 -0.73 -9.13 9.51
C ALA A 178 -0.43 -10.58 9.92
N LYS A 179 -0.53 -11.54 8.99
CA LYS A 179 -0.19 -12.96 9.23
C LYS A 179 1.28 -13.15 9.56
N GLU A 180 2.19 -12.60 8.75
CA GLU A 180 3.63 -12.73 8.95
C GLU A 180 4.08 -12.04 10.25
N GLY A 181 3.47 -10.91 10.60
CA GLY A 181 3.66 -10.25 11.89
C GLY A 181 3.18 -11.10 13.07
N THR A 182 2.00 -11.72 12.98
CA THR A 182 1.50 -12.62 14.02
C THR A 182 2.33 -13.90 14.15
N ASP A 183 2.82 -14.45 13.04
CA ASP A 183 3.62 -15.67 13.02
C ASP A 183 5.02 -15.43 13.60
N LYS A 184 5.68 -14.33 13.26
CA LYS A 184 6.98 -13.96 13.87
C LYS A 184 6.87 -13.63 15.36
N LEU A 185 5.78 -12.99 15.78
CA LEU A 185 5.52 -12.76 17.20
C LEU A 185 5.29 -14.10 17.89
N ARG A 186 4.45 -14.97 17.33
CA ARG A 186 4.20 -16.32 17.86
C ARG A 186 5.49 -17.14 17.95
N ASP A 187 6.34 -17.15 16.94
CA ASP A 187 7.62 -17.85 16.95
C ASP A 187 8.60 -17.30 17.98
N THR A 188 8.61 -15.97 18.21
CA THR A 188 9.47 -15.36 19.25
C THR A 188 8.92 -15.58 20.65
N PHE A 189 7.60 -15.66 20.83
CA PHE A 189 6.95 -16.07 22.07
C PHE A 189 7.14 -17.57 22.33
N ASP A 190 7.00 -18.43 21.32
CA ASP A 190 7.21 -19.88 21.38
C ASP A 190 8.67 -20.21 21.63
N LYS A 191 9.62 -19.47 21.03
CA LYS A 191 11.06 -19.61 21.30
C LYS A 191 11.45 -19.13 22.70
N LYS A 192 10.70 -18.19 23.29
CA LYS A 192 10.87 -17.75 24.69
C LYS A 192 10.17 -18.68 25.69
N THR A 193 9.12 -19.38 25.25
CA THR A 193 8.38 -20.41 26.01
C THR A 193 9.12 -21.77 25.96
N ASN A 194 9.89 -22.01 24.89
CA ASN A 194 10.72 -23.21 24.68
C ASN A 194 12.23 -22.94 24.86
N ALA A 195 12.62 -22.18 25.88
CA ALA A 195 13.96 -22.37 26.45
C ALA A 195 13.95 -23.72 27.21
N PRO A 196 14.89 -24.64 26.97
CA PRO A 196 14.76 -26.01 27.43
C PRO A 196 14.85 -26.11 28.95
N LYS A 197 13.81 -26.67 29.59
CA LYS A 197 14.01 -27.46 30.80
C LYS A 197 14.38 -28.88 30.38
N GLN A 198 15.67 -29.16 30.54
CA GLN A 198 16.30 -30.46 30.88
C GLN A 198 16.15 -31.62 29.88
N GLN A 199 17.30 -32.11 29.39
CA GLN A 199 17.44 -33.38 28.69
C GLN A 199 16.92 -34.54 29.55
N GLU A 200 16.12 -35.42 28.95
CA GLU A 200 15.60 -36.66 29.53
C GLU A 200 16.71 -37.72 29.78
N PRO A 201 16.48 -38.64 30.73
CA PRO A 201 17.50 -39.48 31.37
C PRO A 201 17.80 -40.79 30.64
N ALA A 202 19.06 -41.24 30.67
CA ALA A 202 19.43 -42.63 30.38
C ALA A 202 19.55 -43.43 31.70
N GLU A 203 18.72 -44.47 31.79
CA GLU A 203 18.75 -45.68 32.65
C GLU A 203 19.25 -45.62 34.11
N GLN A 204 18.35 -46.04 35.02
CA GLN A 204 18.59 -46.23 36.45
C GLN A 204 19.62 -47.36 36.73
N PRO A 205 20.34 -47.31 37.87
CA PRO A 205 19.78 -47.95 39.05
C PRO A 205 19.87 -47.09 40.34
N GLU A 206 18.78 -47.19 41.11
CA GLU A 206 18.66 -47.07 42.58
C GLU A 206 19.10 -45.79 43.32
N LYS A 207 18.16 -45.25 44.10
CA LYS A 207 18.37 -44.47 45.33
C LYS A 207 17.87 -45.32 46.50
N PRO A 208 18.26 -45.10 47.79
CA PRO A 208 19.19 -44.09 48.32
C PRO A 208 20.15 -44.64 49.40
N ALA A 209 21.33 -44.03 49.57
CA ALA A 209 22.09 -44.14 50.82
C ALA A 209 22.35 -42.74 51.38
N SER A 210 22.16 -42.66 52.68
CA SER A 210 22.01 -41.50 53.54
C SER A 210 23.27 -40.62 53.59
N VAL A 211 23.03 -39.38 54.02
CA VAL A 211 23.97 -38.29 54.32
C VAL A 211 25.18 -38.72 55.20
N GLU A 212 25.14 -39.93 55.76
CA GLU A 212 26.12 -40.54 56.65
C GLU A 212 27.40 -41.02 55.93
N GLU A 213 27.33 -41.41 54.65
CA GLU A 213 28.52 -41.84 53.88
C GLU A 213 29.39 -40.66 53.42
N LEU A 214 28.79 -39.48 53.24
CA LEU A 214 29.51 -38.26 52.87
C LEU A 214 30.28 -37.68 54.08
N GLU A 215 29.73 -37.79 55.30
CA GLU A 215 30.44 -37.33 56.50
C GLU A 215 31.66 -38.21 56.83
N GLN A 216 31.59 -39.53 56.59
CA GLN A 216 32.76 -40.41 56.78
C GLN A 216 33.87 -40.19 55.74
N GLN A 217 33.53 -39.78 54.52
CA GLN A 217 34.54 -39.44 53.50
C GLN A 217 35.27 -38.12 53.82
N VAL A 218 34.56 -37.12 54.33
CA VAL A 218 35.18 -35.84 54.71
C VAL A 218 36.10 -36.02 55.93
N LEU A 219 35.74 -36.88 56.89
CA LEU A 219 36.58 -37.16 58.06
C LEU A 219 37.87 -37.91 57.68
N LYS A 220 37.81 -38.89 56.75
CA LYS A 220 39.00 -39.61 56.27
C LYS A 220 39.95 -38.74 55.45
N GLN A 221 39.42 -37.75 54.73
CA GLN A 221 40.23 -36.86 53.90
C GLN A 221 40.99 -35.82 54.73
N ASN A 222 40.48 -35.46 55.91
CA ASN A 222 41.11 -34.51 56.83
C ASN A 222 42.15 -35.16 57.77
N GLU A 223 42.09 -36.49 57.96
CA GLU A 223 43.12 -37.26 58.67
C GLU A 223 44.32 -37.58 57.76
N LEU A 224 44.13 -37.69 56.44
CA LEU A 224 45.22 -37.96 55.49
C LEU A 224 46.14 -36.76 55.19
N SER A 225 45.70 -35.53 55.50
CA SER A 225 46.47 -34.29 55.30
C SER A 225 47.38 -33.93 56.49
N LYS A 226 47.40 -34.74 57.55
CA LYS A 226 48.18 -34.49 58.78
C LYS A 226 49.37 -35.44 59.01
N SER A 227 49.64 -36.39 58.12
CA SER A 227 50.65 -37.45 58.34
C SER A 227 51.72 -37.62 57.25
N VAL A 228 51.94 -36.66 56.35
CA VAL A 228 53.07 -36.72 55.39
C VAL A 228 53.78 -35.37 55.34
N ASP A 229 54.70 -35.18 56.29
CA ASP A 229 55.97 -34.44 56.20
C ASP A 229 56.44 -34.05 57.61
N THR A 230 56.59 -35.06 58.47
CA THR A 230 57.70 -35.16 59.43
C THR A 230 58.41 -36.46 59.03
N GLU A 231 59.74 -36.42 58.92
CA GLU A 231 60.63 -37.44 58.29
C GLU A 231 60.80 -37.20 56.77
N GLU A 232 61.97 -36.88 56.19
CA GLU A 232 63.36 -37.04 56.61
C GLU A 232 64.25 -35.91 56.11
N THR A 233 65.07 -35.43 57.04
CA THR A 233 66.37 -34.80 56.81
C THR A 233 67.35 -35.85 56.30
N LYS A 234 68.10 -35.58 55.21
CA LYS A 234 69.56 -35.84 55.09
C LYS A 234 70.14 -35.58 53.68
N GLN A 235 71.34 -35.00 53.71
CA GLN A 235 72.45 -35.00 52.72
C GLN A 235 72.30 -34.10 51.48
N ASP A 236 72.96 -32.92 51.47
CA ASP A 236 74.40 -32.66 51.19
C ASP A 236 74.85 -33.17 49.80
N ASP A 237 75.27 -32.28 48.90
CA ASP A 237 76.70 -31.95 48.65
C ASP A 237 76.91 -31.16 47.32
N LYS A 238 77.93 -30.28 47.30
CA LYS A 238 78.54 -29.51 46.18
C LYS A 238 77.69 -28.40 45.52
N LYS A 239 78.11 -27.14 45.39
CA LYS A 239 79.45 -26.51 45.29
C LYS A 239 79.28 -25.01 45.51
#